data_AF-A0A7C3ZCP1-F1
#
_entry.id   AF-A0A7C3ZCP1-F1
#
_cell.length_a   1.000
_cell.length_b   1.000
_cell.length_c   1.000
_cell.angle_alpha   90.00
_cell.angle_beta   90.00
_cell.angle_gamma   90.00
#
_symmetry.space_group_name_H-M   'P 1'
#
loop_
_entity.id
_entity.type
_entity.pdbx_description
1 polymer ?
#
loop_
_entity_poly.entity_id
_entity_poly.type
_entity_poly.pdbx_seq_one_letter_code
_entity_poly.pdbx_strand_id
1 'polypeptide(L)'
;MKLTDKDRILILAPHPDDEVLSSFKIIKEAISVGAKIKVIFVTNGERNYLAHIIDKKKIFITEMDKKNYGLERQIEAKAVMKRLGITDYEFWNYPDSELTQLLYEGDIFRNFNNLLIEFSPTLIISPSLDDIHPDHSAVSCMAQISIDDIPENVKPKILYYTIHSKNRYDPEKFDLFFSLSLEEKKEKSQILSIYKSQSFSLKRVATKLLLHEFFTTSPANAFDSKIKPVFTGGAYSWFKTEVNASFLPVYITAFYFSKDFCKRIRFRLNGKKIEINPHSSDFIKLPVSIRFQKFLLNPGGFFVLPNKSVEGLKLFGVKIKTYPGYFDDSGIVKPMGENKNKKIKVCVIIPCYNISEICGPVVLSASDFADYVIVIDDGSTDNTEEKLEDISSSLKNVKVIRFPKNRGKGTALIKGMRTAIEETDCDLILSMDGDGQHRSEDIPSFIKAFEEGGEFIIGHRNFSGEVPFRSWLGNNIINFFVRLLLNKGLIDSQSGFRGFSRECAESILKSPYVREGRYETEIDILVEVIKGEWRLSQVEIPTIYLDKNKKSSFKPIKDSIRIISTLLRNIIILWFTKKIKLKK
;
A
#
# COMPACT_ATOMS: atom_id res chain seq x y z
N MET A 1 -10.53 -34.19 -12.49
CA MET A 1 -11.81 -34.16 -11.75
C MET A 1 -12.88 -34.68 -12.71
N LYS A 2 -13.88 -35.45 -12.27
CA LYS A 2 -15.01 -35.86 -13.12
C LYS A 2 -16.25 -35.19 -12.58
N LEU A 3 -16.89 -34.34 -13.39
CA LEU A 3 -18.15 -33.69 -13.03
C LEU A 3 -19.35 -34.58 -13.36
N THR A 4 -20.46 -34.33 -12.67
CA THR A 4 -21.76 -34.98 -12.84
C THR A 4 -22.87 -33.94 -12.99
N ASP A 5 -24.04 -34.36 -13.45
CA ASP A 5 -25.25 -33.53 -13.53
C ASP A 5 -25.72 -32.98 -12.17
N LYS A 6 -25.29 -33.60 -11.06
CA LYS A 6 -25.57 -33.16 -9.69
C LYS A 6 -24.65 -32.03 -9.21
N ASP A 7 -23.56 -31.75 -9.92
CA ASP A 7 -22.61 -30.72 -9.51
C ASP A 7 -23.18 -29.31 -9.70
N ARG A 8 -22.84 -28.44 -8.75
CA ARG A 8 -23.23 -27.03 -8.71
C ARG A 8 -21.97 -26.20 -8.59
N ILE A 9 -21.54 -25.61 -9.70
CA ILE A 9 -20.26 -24.94 -9.83
C ILE A 9 -20.46 -23.44 -9.68
N LEU A 10 -19.84 -22.87 -8.65
CA LEU A 10 -19.82 -21.42 -8.40
C LEU A 10 -18.47 -20.86 -8.84
N ILE A 11 -18.46 -19.95 -9.81
CA ILE A 11 -17.25 -19.28 -10.29
C ILE A 11 -17.25 -17.84 -9.79
N LEU A 12 -16.18 -17.47 -9.08
CA LEU A 12 -15.97 -16.11 -8.59
C LEU A 12 -14.97 -15.40 -9.48
N ALA A 13 -15.44 -14.36 -10.16
CA ALA A 13 -14.63 -13.44 -10.95
C ALA A 13 -14.58 -12.08 -10.23
N PRO A 14 -13.47 -11.71 -9.58
CA PRO A 14 -13.24 -10.35 -9.08
C PRO A 14 -13.69 -9.24 -10.04
N HIS A 15 -13.43 -9.38 -11.34
CA HIS A 15 -13.69 -8.37 -12.36
C HIS A 15 -14.44 -8.93 -13.59
N PRO A 16 -15.20 -8.08 -14.31
CA PRO A 16 -15.89 -8.46 -15.54
C PRO A 16 -14.93 -8.43 -16.73
N ASP A 17 -13.98 -9.38 -16.76
CA ASP A 17 -13.00 -9.59 -17.83
C ASP A 17 -12.74 -11.07 -18.14
N ASP A 18 -11.55 -11.39 -18.65
CA ASP A 18 -11.14 -12.72 -19.07
C ASP A 18 -10.94 -13.70 -17.91
N GLU A 19 -11.10 -13.25 -16.66
CA GLU A 19 -11.06 -14.08 -15.45
C GLU A 19 -11.88 -15.36 -15.52
N VAL A 20 -13.12 -15.30 -16.01
CA VAL A 20 -13.99 -16.48 -16.12
C VAL A 20 -13.39 -17.53 -17.06
N LEU A 21 -12.59 -17.11 -18.05
CA LEU A 21 -11.92 -18.01 -18.99
C LEU A 21 -10.74 -18.75 -18.37
N SER A 22 -10.33 -18.43 -17.14
CA SER A 22 -9.45 -19.30 -16.34
C SER A 22 -10.03 -20.70 -16.15
N SER A 23 -11.36 -20.82 -16.22
CA SER A 23 -12.12 -22.03 -15.95
C SER A 23 -12.80 -22.59 -17.20
N PHE A 24 -12.34 -22.23 -18.40
CA PHE A 24 -13.01 -22.58 -19.65
C PHE A 24 -13.17 -24.10 -19.85
N LYS A 25 -12.17 -24.93 -19.51
CA LYS A 25 -12.30 -26.38 -19.61
C LYS A 25 -13.36 -26.93 -18.66
N ILE A 26 -13.35 -26.47 -17.41
CA ILE A 26 -14.30 -26.89 -16.37
C ILE A 26 -15.72 -26.48 -16.78
N ILE A 27 -15.91 -25.28 -17.33
CA ILE A 27 -17.19 -24.81 -17.87
C ILE A 27 -17.69 -25.74 -18.99
N LYS A 28 -16.84 -26.10 -19.95
CA LYS A 28 -17.22 -26.99 -21.07
C LYS A 28 -17.62 -28.38 -20.57
N GLU A 29 -16.86 -28.95 -19.63
CA GLU A 29 -17.16 -30.25 -19.03
C GLU A 29 -18.50 -30.20 -18.26
N ALA A 30 -18.69 -29.17 -17.44
CA ALA A 30 -19.91 -28.95 -16.68
C ALA A 30 -21.16 -28.85 -17.57
N ILE A 31 -21.08 -28.08 -18.66
CA ILE A 31 -22.16 -27.97 -19.65
C ILE A 31 -22.42 -29.32 -20.30
N SER A 32 -21.38 -30.08 -20.65
CA SER A 32 -21.53 -31.37 -21.33
C SER A 32 -22.24 -32.44 -20.48
N VAL A 33 -22.12 -32.36 -19.16
CA VAL A 33 -22.79 -33.28 -18.22
C VAL A 33 -24.08 -32.72 -17.63
N GLY A 34 -24.46 -31.49 -17.98
CA GLY A 34 -25.67 -30.84 -17.45
C GLY A 34 -25.55 -30.31 -16.02
N ALA A 35 -24.33 -30.09 -15.51
CA ALA A 35 -24.10 -29.50 -14.20
C ALA A 35 -24.58 -28.03 -14.17
N LYS A 36 -25.00 -27.54 -12.99
CA LYS A 36 -25.39 -26.14 -12.82
C LYS A 36 -24.16 -25.26 -12.65
N ILE A 37 -24.12 -24.13 -13.35
CA ILE A 37 -23.03 -23.16 -13.26
C ILE A 37 -23.61 -21.81 -12.88
N LYS A 38 -23.05 -21.17 -11.85
CA LYS A 38 -23.33 -19.78 -11.50
C LYS A 38 -22.03 -18.97 -11.49
N VAL A 39 -22.05 -17.80 -12.12
CA VAL A 39 -20.89 -16.89 -12.16
C VAL A 39 -21.21 -15.61 -11.41
N ILE A 40 -20.33 -15.20 -10.50
CA ILE A 40 -20.44 -13.93 -9.78
C ILE A 40 -19.30 -13.02 -10.19
N PHE A 41 -19.66 -11.88 -10.75
CA PHE A 41 -18.76 -10.75 -10.96
C PHE A 41 -18.84 -9.83 -9.74
N VAL A 42 -17.75 -9.75 -8.98
CA VAL A 42 -17.76 -9.09 -7.67
C VAL A 42 -17.70 -7.57 -7.81
N THR A 43 -16.80 -7.05 -8.65
CA THR A 43 -16.66 -5.61 -8.92
C THR A 43 -17.07 -5.24 -10.34
N ASN A 44 -17.06 -3.94 -10.71
CA ASN A 44 -17.26 -3.52 -12.11
C ASN A 44 -15.95 -3.36 -12.90
N GLY A 45 -14.78 -3.48 -12.25
CA GLY A 45 -13.49 -3.24 -12.89
C GLY A 45 -13.33 -1.83 -13.47
N GLU A 46 -14.04 -0.85 -12.90
CA GLU A 46 -14.16 0.51 -13.40
C GLU A 46 -12.91 1.38 -13.15
N ARG A 47 -11.99 0.93 -12.27
CA ARG A 47 -10.77 1.66 -11.87
C ARG A 47 -9.51 1.19 -12.59
N ASN A 48 -9.66 0.64 -13.80
CA ASN A 48 -8.50 0.38 -14.67
C ASN A 48 -7.98 1.66 -15.35
N TYR A 49 -7.26 2.49 -14.58
CA TYR A 49 -6.74 3.80 -15.01
C TYR A 49 -5.87 3.71 -16.29
N LEU A 50 -5.10 2.64 -16.45
CA LEU A 50 -4.24 2.46 -17.64
C LEU A 50 -5.08 2.25 -18.90
N ALA A 51 -6.16 1.48 -18.83
CA ALA A 51 -7.05 1.28 -19.98
C ALA A 51 -7.74 2.58 -20.40
N HIS A 52 -8.18 3.42 -19.45
CA HIS A 52 -8.74 4.74 -19.78
C HIS A 52 -7.76 5.66 -20.52
N ILE A 53 -6.50 5.68 -20.07
CA ILE A 53 -5.46 6.51 -20.68
C ILE A 53 -5.15 6.02 -22.10
N ILE A 54 -5.03 4.71 -22.28
CA ILE A 54 -4.48 4.15 -23.52
C ILE A 54 -5.57 3.82 -24.54
N ASP A 55 -6.64 3.16 -24.10
CA ASP A 55 -7.73 2.72 -24.99
C ASP A 55 -8.71 3.86 -25.26
N LYS A 56 -9.03 4.68 -24.25
CA LYS A 56 -9.96 5.81 -24.40
C LYS A 56 -9.27 7.13 -24.71
N LYS A 57 -7.93 7.17 -24.71
CA LYS A 57 -7.12 8.40 -24.89
C LYS A 57 -7.51 9.51 -23.91
N LYS A 58 -8.04 9.14 -22.74
CA LYS A 58 -8.50 10.07 -21.70
C LYS A 58 -7.50 10.09 -20.56
N ILE A 59 -6.79 11.20 -20.44
CA ILE A 59 -5.85 11.45 -19.34
C ILE A 59 -6.60 11.83 -18.06
N PHE A 60 -7.79 12.43 -18.22
CA PHE A 60 -8.69 12.79 -17.12
C PHE A 60 -9.91 11.86 -17.14
N ILE A 61 -10.14 11.19 -16.02
CA ILE A 61 -11.20 10.20 -15.87
C ILE A 61 -12.18 10.74 -14.84
N THR A 62 -13.37 11.09 -15.30
CA THR A 62 -14.47 11.51 -14.43
C THR A 62 -15.15 10.30 -13.79
N GLU A 63 -15.95 10.51 -12.74
CA GLU A 63 -16.80 9.43 -12.19
C GLU A 63 -17.78 8.87 -13.24
N MET A 64 -18.25 9.73 -14.16
CA MET A 64 -19.07 9.29 -15.30
C MET A 64 -18.27 8.40 -16.26
N ASP A 65 -16.99 8.68 -16.48
CA ASP A 65 -16.11 7.83 -17.30
C ASP A 65 -15.88 6.47 -16.66
N LYS A 66 -15.63 6.42 -15.34
CA LYS A 66 -15.53 5.16 -14.59
C LYS A 66 -16.81 4.34 -14.73
N LYS A 67 -17.97 4.97 -14.47
CA LYS A 67 -19.28 4.31 -14.59
C LYS A 67 -19.54 3.78 -15.99
N ASN A 68 -19.27 4.58 -17.03
CA ASN A 68 -19.43 4.16 -18.42
C ASN A 68 -18.51 2.99 -18.79
N TYR A 69 -17.27 3.00 -18.29
CA TYR A 69 -16.32 1.92 -18.53
C TYR A 69 -16.69 0.63 -17.80
N GLY A 70 -17.15 0.71 -16.55
CA GLY A 70 -17.72 -0.44 -15.84
C GLY A 70 -18.90 -1.05 -16.60
N LEU A 71 -19.83 -0.22 -17.11
CA LEU A 71 -20.95 -0.67 -17.95
C LEU A 71 -20.48 -1.36 -19.24
N GLU A 72 -19.48 -0.80 -19.92
CA GLU A 72 -18.88 -1.41 -21.12
C GLU A 72 -18.32 -2.81 -20.82
N ARG A 73 -17.57 -2.96 -19.72
CA ARG A 73 -17.04 -4.27 -19.29
C ARG A 73 -18.14 -5.27 -18.95
N GLN A 74 -19.22 -4.84 -18.28
CA GLN A 74 -20.37 -5.70 -18.02
C GLN A 74 -21.06 -6.16 -19.32
N ILE A 75 -21.18 -5.29 -20.32
CA ILE A 75 -21.76 -5.64 -21.63
C ILE A 75 -20.91 -6.73 -22.31
N GLU A 76 -19.58 -6.59 -22.28
CA GLU A 76 -18.66 -7.59 -22.82
C GLU A 76 -18.75 -8.92 -22.06
N ALA A 77 -18.74 -8.89 -20.73
CA ALA A 77 -18.89 -10.07 -19.89
C ALA A 77 -20.22 -10.80 -20.16
N LYS A 78 -21.34 -10.07 -20.31
CA LYS A 78 -22.64 -10.64 -20.70
C LYS A 78 -22.60 -11.33 -22.07
N ALA A 79 -21.93 -10.71 -23.05
CA ALA A 79 -21.75 -11.31 -24.36
C ALA A 79 -20.91 -12.60 -24.29
N VAL A 80 -19.89 -12.64 -23.44
CA VAL A 80 -19.09 -13.84 -23.17
C VAL A 80 -19.89 -14.93 -22.46
N MET A 81 -20.70 -14.59 -21.44
CA MET A 81 -21.56 -15.57 -20.75
C MET A 81 -22.54 -16.21 -21.74
N LYS A 82 -23.17 -15.40 -22.60
CA LYS A 82 -24.03 -15.89 -23.69
C LYS A 82 -23.27 -16.81 -24.65
N ARG A 83 -22.03 -16.48 -25.01
CA ARG A 83 -21.20 -17.30 -25.91
C ARG A 83 -20.77 -18.63 -25.28
N LEU A 84 -20.55 -18.64 -23.96
CA LEU A 84 -20.24 -19.84 -23.18
C LEU A 84 -21.48 -20.69 -22.88
N GLY A 85 -22.70 -20.17 -23.08
CA GLY A 85 -23.94 -20.88 -22.73
C GLY A 85 -24.30 -20.81 -21.25
N ILE A 86 -23.74 -19.84 -20.50
CA ILE A 86 -24.02 -19.63 -19.08
C ILE A 86 -25.16 -18.62 -18.95
N THR A 87 -26.25 -19.02 -18.29
CA THR A 87 -27.45 -18.18 -18.11
C THR A 87 -27.60 -17.65 -16.68
N ASP A 88 -27.06 -18.33 -15.68
CA ASP A 88 -27.10 -17.91 -14.27
C ASP A 88 -25.79 -17.17 -13.93
N TYR A 89 -25.84 -15.84 -13.95
CA TYR A 89 -24.73 -14.99 -13.54
C TYR A 89 -25.24 -13.69 -12.93
N GLU A 90 -24.43 -13.10 -12.05
CA GLU A 90 -24.79 -11.89 -11.32
C GLU A 90 -23.62 -10.91 -11.25
N PHE A 91 -23.92 -9.61 -11.23
CA PHE A 91 -22.96 -8.55 -10.96
C PHE A 91 -23.31 -7.94 -9.61
N TRP A 92 -22.41 -8.03 -8.64
CA TRP A 92 -22.60 -7.42 -7.32
C TRP A 92 -22.28 -5.93 -7.31
N ASN A 93 -21.57 -5.45 -8.32
CA ASN A 93 -21.27 -4.04 -8.57
C ASN A 93 -20.51 -3.35 -7.43
N TYR A 94 -19.73 -4.09 -6.64
CA TYR A 94 -18.86 -3.46 -5.64
C TYR A 94 -17.79 -2.59 -6.32
N PRO A 95 -17.32 -1.51 -5.65
CA PRO A 95 -16.28 -0.68 -6.21
C PRO A 95 -14.96 -1.45 -6.34
N ASP A 96 -14.35 -1.37 -7.53
CA ASP A 96 -13.02 -1.89 -7.80
C ASP A 96 -11.98 -1.28 -6.82
N SER A 97 -11.06 -2.12 -6.35
CA SER A 97 -10.00 -1.85 -5.36
C SER A 97 -10.46 -1.52 -3.95
N GLU A 98 -11.74 -1.71 -3.60
CA GLU A 98 -12.28 -1.48 -2.25
C GLU A 98 -12.72 -2.77 -1.53
N LEU A 99 -12.63 -3.93 -2.18
CA LEU A 99 -13.11 -5.19 -1.59
C LEU A 99 -12.40 -5.56 -0.28
N THR A 100 -11.13 -5.18 -0.13
CA THR A 100 -10.39 -5.41 1.12
C THR A 100 -11.00 -4.65 2.29
N GLN A 101 -11.47 -3.41 2.07
CA GLN A 101 -12.14 -2.61 3.10
C GLN A 101 -13.52 -3.20 3.42
N LEU A 102 -14.29 -3.57 2.40
CA LEU A 102 -15.62 -4.17 2.57
C LEU A 102 -15.58 -5.52 3.32
N LEU A 103 -14.50 -6.28 3.17
CA LEU A 103 -14.25 -7.47 3.98
C LEU A 103 -14.05 -7.16 5.46
N TYR A 104 -13.37 -6.06 5.76
CA TYR A 104 -13.12 -5.62 7.14
C TYR A 104 -14.41 -5.17 7.82
N GLU A 105 -15.27 -4.46 7.09
CA GLU A 105 -16.58 -4.00 7.54
C GLU A 105 -17.59 -5.15 7.67
N GLY A 106 -17.36 -6.25 6.94
CA GLY A 106 -18.12 -7.50 7.04
C GLY A 106 -19.30 -7.62 6.07
N ASP A 107 -19.62 -6.57 5.33
CA ASP A 107 -20.81 -6.49 4.46
C ASP A 107 -20.80 -7.53 3.33
N ILE A 108 -19.63 -7.82 2.78
CA ILE A 108 -19.51 -8.76 1.65
C ILE A 108 -19.78 -10.22 2.05
N PHE A 109 -19.51 -10.60 3.31
CA PHE A 109 -19.77 -11.95 3.81
C PHE A 109 -21.25 -12.29 3.82
N ARG A 110 -22.12 -11.29 4.06
CA ARG A 110 -23.57 -11.51 4.09
C ARG A 110 -24.08 -11.98 2.72
N ASN A 111 -23.68 -11.29 1.66
CA ASN A 111 -24.09 -11.63 0.29
C ASN A 111 -23.54 -12.99 -0.13
N PHE A 112 -22.28 -13.28 0.21
CA PHE A 112 -21.68 -14.57 -0.10
C PHE A 112 -22.29 -15.73 0.68
N ASN A 113 -22.59 -15.57 1.96
CA ASN A 113 -23.24 -16.60 2.77
C ASN A 113 -24.65 -16.92 2.25
N ASN A 114 -25.42 -15.90 1.87
CA ASN A 114 -26.73 -16.11 1.24
C ASN A 114 -26.59 -16.88 -0.08
N LEU A 115 -25.61 -16.53 -0.90
CA LEU A 115 -25.31 -17.24 -2.14
C LEU A 115 -24.92 -18.71 -1.89
N LEU A 116 -24.10 -18.99 -0.86
CA LEU A 116 -23.75 -20.37 -0.50
C LEU A 116 -24.98 -21.18 -0.08
N ILE A 117 -25.94 -20.57 0.61
CA ILE A 117 -27.19 -21.23 1.01
C ILE A 117 -28.09 -21.49 -0.22
N GLU A 118 -28.36 -20.45 -1.01
CA GLU A 118 -29.28 -20.53 -2.16
C GLU A 118 -28.71 -21.41 -3.28
N PHE A 119 -27.44 -21.21 -3.61
CA PHE A 119 -26.77 -21.93 -4.68
C PHE A 119 -26.15 -23.25 -4.22
N SER A 120 -25.93 -23.49 -2.93
CA SER A 120 -25.40 -24.76 -2.39
C SER A 120 -24.32 -25.41 -3.28
N PRO A 121 -23.19 -24.72 -3.56
CA PRO A 121 -22.21 -25.23 -4.52
C PRO A 121 -21.58 -26.54 -4.05
N THR A 122 -21.24 -27.42 -5.00
CA THR A 122 -20.36 -28.58 -4.75
C THR A 122 -18.91 -28.25 -5.08
N LEU A 123 -18.69 -27.27 -5.95
CA LEU A 123 -17.38 -26.75 -6.37
C LEU A 123 -17.41 -25.23 -6.43
N ILE A 124 -16.43 -24.58 -5.80
CA ILE A 124 -16.15 -23.16 -5.93
C ILE A 124 -14.85 -22.99 -6.72
N ILE A 125 -14.85 -22.12 -7.71
CA ILE A 125 -13.66 -21.70 -8.43
C ILE A 125 -13.38 -20.25 -8.06
N SER A 126 -12.24 -20.00 -7.42
CA SER A 126 -11.89 -18.71 -6.81
C SER A 126 -10.49 -18.27 -7.24
N PRO A 127 -10.16 -16.98 -7.24
CA PRO A 127 -8.76 -16.55 -7.32
C PRO A 127 -7.95 -17.08 -6.12
N SER A 128 -6.66 -17.31 -6.33
CA SER A 128 -5.68 -17.70 -5.31
C SER A 128 -5.25 -16.51 -4.44
N LEU A 129 -4.88 -16.79 -3.18
CA LEU A 129 -4.22 -15.82 -2.29
C LEU A 129 -2.83 -15.39 -2.79
N ASP A 130 -2.21 -16.16 -3.68
CA ASP A 130 -0.94 -15.79 -4.33
C ASP A 130 -1.10 -14.78 -5.47
N ASP A 131 -2.34 -14.41 -5.79
CA ASP A 131 -2.63 -13.39 -6.77
C ASP A 131 -2.38 -12.00 -6.17
N ILE A 132 -1.45 -11.25 -6.77
CA ILE A 132 -1.01 -9.94 -6.26
C ILE A 132 -2.08 -8.84 -6.41
N HIS A 133 -3.18 -9.11 -7.11
CA HIS A 133 -4.28 -8.15 -7.21
C HIS A 133 -5.09 -8.12 -5.91
N PRO A 134 -5.30 -6.95 -5.28
CA PRO A 134 -5.94 -6.87 -3.96
C PRO A 134 -7.37 -7.42 -3.96
N ASP A 135 -8.12 -7.17 -5.03
CA ASP A 135 -9.49 -7.69 -5.18
C ASP A 135 -9.53 -9.21 -5.36
N HIS A 136 -8.50 -9.80 -5.99
CA HIS A 136 -8.40 -11.26 -6.11
C HIS A 136 -8.14 -11.89 -4.75
N SER A 137 -7.16 -11.36 -4.02
CA SER A 137 -6.87 -11.78 -2.64
C SER A 137 -8.09 -11.64 -1.74
N ALA A 138 -8.83 -10.53 -1.85
CA ALA A 138 -10.06 -10.30 -1.10
C ALA A 138 -11.14 -11.35 -1.40
N VAL A 139 -11.44 -11.61 -2.67
CA VAL A 139 -12.42 -12.65 -3.06
C VAL A 139 -11.99 -14.04 -2.57
N SER A 140 -10.69 -14.34 -2.61
CA SER A 140 -10.14 -15.60 -2.08
C SER A 140 -10.39 -15.74 -0.57
N CYS A 141 -10.05 -14.72 0.21
CA CYS A 141 -10.32 -14.67 1.65
C CYS A 141 -11.82 -14.82 1.95
N MET A 142 -12.67 -14.08 1.24
CA MET A 142 -14.12 -14.17 1.38
C MET A 142 -14.61 -15.61 1.22
N ALA A 143 -14.21 -16.27 0.13
CA ALA A 143 -14.62 -17.63 -0.19
C ALA A 143 -14.16 -18.61 0.89
N GLN A 144 -12.89 -18.55 1.28
CA GLN A 144 -12.30 -19.46 2.25
C GLN A 144 -12.95 -19.33 3.63
N ILE A 145 -13.04 -18.12 4.16
CA ILE A 145 -13.61 -17.86 5.48
C ILE A 145 -15.08 -18.29 5.54
N SER A 146 -15.84 -18.05 4.47
CA SER A 146 -17.28 -18.35 4.44
C SER A 146 -17.59 -19.85 4.41
N ILE A 147 -16.66 -20.67 3.89
CA ILE A 147 -16.84 -22.14 3.86
C ILE A 147 -16.19 -22.84 5.05
N ASP A 148 -15.37 -22.15 5.85
CA ASP A 148 -14.60 -22.77 6.93
C ASP A 148 -15.48 -23.35 8.05
N ASP A 149 -16.65 -22.75 8.29
CA ASP A 149 -17.62 -23.24 9.28
C ASP A 149 -18.60 -24.28 8.71
N ILE A 150 -18.53 -24.58 7.41
CA ILE A 150 -19.37 -25.61 6.77
C ILE A 150 -18.84 -27.01 7.12
N PRO A 151 -19.69 -27.95 7.60
CA PRO A 151 -19.27 -29.32 7.91
C PRO A 151 -18.63 -30.03 6.70
N GLU A 152 -17.51 -30.73 6.92
CA GLU A 152 -16.68 -31.35 5.84
C GLU A 152 -17.46 -32.27 4.89
N ASN A 153 -18.52 -32.93 5.36
CA ASN A 153 -19.35 -33.81 4.54
C ASN A 153 -20.24 -33.06 3.52
N VAL A 154 -20.47 -31.76 3.70
CA VAL A 154 -21.26 -30.89 2.81
C VAL A 154 -20.46 -29.66 2.34
N LYS A 155 -19.20 -29.54 2.73
CA LYS A 155 -18.32 -28.43 2.37
C LYS A 155 -17.99 -28.49 0.87
N PRO A 156 -18.17 -27.38 0.12
CA PRO A 156 -17.77 -27.34 -1.28
C PRO A 156 -16.26 -27.53 -1.41
N LYS A 157 -15.85 -28.21 -2.48
CA LYS A 157 -14.45 -28.19 -2.90
C LYS A 157 -14.12 -26.80 -3.44
N ILE A 158 -12.89 -26.34 -3.25
CA ILE A 158 -12.42 -25.07 -3.84
C ILE A 158 -11.22 -25.32 -4.74
N LEU A 159 -11.24 -24.72 -5.93
CA LEU A 159 -10.12 -24.69 -6.86
C LEU A 159 -9.68 -23.24 -7.05
N TYR A 160 -8.38 -23.00 -6.92
CA TYR A 160 -7.83 -21.67 -7.00
C TYR A 160 -7.14 -21.43 -8.34
N TYR A 161 -7.54 -20.40 -9.07
CA TYR A 161 -6.84 -19.92 -10.26
C TYR A 161 -5.97 -18.71 -9.95
N THR A 162 -4.96 -18.44 -10.76
CA THR A 162 -4.08 -17.27 -10.57
C THR A 162 -3.93 -16.50 -11.88
N ILE A 163 -4.04 -15.17 -11.83
CA ILE A 163 -3.96 -14.29 -12.99
C ILE A 163 -2.76 -13.33 -12.92
N HIS A 164 -2.50 -12.70 -11.78
CA HIS A 164 -1.44 -11.68 -11.67
C HIS A 164 -0.13 -12.13 -11.00
N SER A 165 0.11 -13.43 -10.78
CA SER A 165 1.36 -13.90 -10.16
C SER A 165 2.57 -13.96 -11.09
N LYS A 166 3.77 -13.73 -10.53
CA LYS A 166 5.06 -13.97 -11.20
C LYS A 166 5.29 -15.45 -11.55
N ASN A 167 4.70 -16.36 -10.79
CA ASN A 167 4.88 -17.81 -10.93
C ASN A 167 3.69 -18.49 -11.63
N ARG A 168 2.82 -17.73 -12.32
CA ARG A 168 1.61 -18.25 -12.99
C ARG A 168 1.87 -19.39 -14.00
N TYR A 169 3.12 -19.61 -14.39
CA TYR A 169 3.53 -20.59 -15.39
C TYR A 169 4.46 -21.68 -14.85
N ASP A 170 4.65 -21.75 -13.53
CA ASP A 170 5.47 -22.79 -12.90
C ASP A 170 4.61 -24.04 -12.65
N PRO A 171 4.68 -25.09 -13.48
CA PRO A 171 3.79 -26.25 -13.37
C PRO A 171 3.96 -26.99 -12.04
N GLU A 172 5.12 -26.85 -11.39
CA GLU A 172 5.41 -27.48 -10.10
C GLU A 172 4.62 -26.87 -8.94
N LYS A 173 3.98 -25.70 -9.16
CA LYS A 173 3.17 -25.00 -8.15
C LYS A 173 1.67 -25.25 -8.24
N PHE A 174 1.23 -26.08 -9.19
CA PHE A 174 -0.19 -26.34 -9.42
C PHE A 174 -0.52 -27.82 -9.22
N ASP A 175 -1.59 -28.08 -8.47
CA ASP A 175 -2.06 -29.44 -8.18
C ASP A 175 -2.83 -30.05 -9.36
N LEU A 176 -3.40 -29.19 -10.21
CA LEU A 176 -4.24 -29.59 -11.32
C LEU A 176 -3.90 -28.81 -12.59
N PHE A 177 -3.79 -29.55 -13.68
CA PHE A 177 -3.52 -29.03 -15.02
C PHE A 177 -4.55 -29.56 -16.00
N PHE A 178 -5.15 -28.65 -16.77
CA PHE A 178 -6.06 -29.00 -17.85
C PHE A 178 -5.45 -28.57 -19.20
N SER A 179 -5.16 -29.56 -20.04
CA SER A 179 -4.77 -29.33 -21.43
C SER A 179 -6.00 -29.08 -22.30
N LEU A 180 -6.01 -27.96 -23.02
CA LEU A 180 -7.03 -27.68 -24.04
C LEU A 180 -6.67 -28.34 -25.38
N SER A 181 -7.66 -28.87 -26.11
CA SER A 181 -7.48 -29.30 -27.51
C SER A 181 -7.21 -28.10 -28.44
N LEU A 182 -6.80 -28.34 -29.68
CA LEU A 182 -6.59 -27.25 -30.64
C LEU A 182 -7.89 -26.49 -30.94
N GLU A 183 -9.01 -27.20 -31.02
CA GLU A 183 -10.35 -26.63 -31.20
C GLU A 183 -10.75 -25.78 -29.99
N GLU A 184 -10.54 -26.29 -28.77
CA GLU A 184 -10.83 -25.57 -27.53
C GLU A 184 -9.98 -24.29 -27.41
N LYS A 185 -8.69 -24.37 -27.79
CA LYS A 185 -7.79 -23.22 -27.85
C LYS A 185 -8.29 -22.16 -28.84
N LYS A 186 -8.78 -22.59 -30.01
CA LYS A 186 -9.34 -21.71 -31.03
C LYS A 186 -10.63 -21.05 -30.57
N GLU A 187 -11.54 -21.81 -29.96
CA GLU A 187 -12.79 -21.31 -29.39
C GLU A 187 -12.54 -20.29 -28.28
N LYS A 188 -11.66 -20.62 -27.31
CA LYS A 188 -11.26 -19.72 -26.24
C LYS A 188 -10.67 -18.41 -26.77
N SER A 189 -9.84 -18.47 -27.81
CA SER A 189 -9.28 -17.29 -28.48
C SER A 189 -10.35 -16.42 -29.15
N GLN A 190 -11.35 -17.03 -29.79
CA GLN A 190 -12.48 -16.30 -30.36
C GLN A 190 -13.32 -15.61 -29.28
N ILE A 191 -13.54 -16.27 -28.13
CA ILE A 191 -14.27 -15.68 -27.00
C ILE A 191 -13.49 -14.51 -26.40
N LEU A 192 -12.19 -14.65 -26.22
CA LEU A 192 -11.31 -13.56 -25.75
C LEU A 192 -11.42 -12.30 -26.61
N SER A 193 -11.67 -12.43 -27.91
CA SER A 193 -11.81 -11.28 -28.81
C SER A 193 -13.04 -10.41 -28.55
N ILE A 194 -13.99 -10.88 -27.74
CA ILE A 194 -15.19 -10.13 -27.33
C ILE A 194 -14.83 -9.01 -26.33
N TYR A 195 -13.79 -9.19 -25.51
CA TYR A 195 -13.32 -8.18 -24.55
C TYR A 195 -12.52 -7.08 -25.27
N LYS A 196 -13.22 -6.08 -25.82
CA LYS A 196 -12.62 -4.97 -26.57
C LYS A 196 -12.08 -3.88 -25.66
N SER A 197 -12.69 -3.68 -24.49
CA SER A 197 -12.33 -2.69 -23.47
C SER A 197 -10.96 -2.93 -22.83
N GLN A 198 -10.30 -4.04 -23.16
CA GLN A 198 -9.01 -4.49 -22.62
C GLN A 198 -7.89 -4.48 -23.67
N SER A 199 -8.00 -3.64 -24.70
CA SER A 199 -7.10 -3.67 -25.86
C SER A 199 -5.63 -3.37 -25.54
N PHE A 200 -5.32 -2.73 -24.40
CA PHE A 200 -3.95 -2.41 -23.98
C PHE A 200 -3.49 -2.96 -22.62
N SER A 201 -4.15 -4.01 -22.10
CA SER A 201 -3.38 -4.94 -21.25
C SER A 201 -2.19 -5.41 -22.12
N LEU A 202 -0.95 -5.09 -21.70
CA LEU A 202 0.33 -5.26 -22.43
C LEU A 202 0.69 -6.73 -22.80
N LYS A 203 -0.30 -7.59 -23.04
CA LYS A 203 -0.21 -9.03 -23.30
C LYS A 203 -1.04 -9.50 -24.49
N ARG A 204 -1.42 -8.64 -25.46
CA ARG A 204 -1.95 -9.15 -26.75
C ARG A 204 -0.96 -10.05 -27.51
N VAL A 205 0.34 -9.96 -27.23
CA VAL A 205 1.40 -10.87 -27.74
C VAL A 205 1.48 -12.20 -26.97
N ALA A 206 0.87 -12.30 -25.78
CA ALA A 206 0.84 -13.52 -24.95
C ALA A 206 -0.40 -14.40 -25.21
N THR A 207 -1.08 -14.24 -26.34
CA THR A 207 -2.26 -15.03 -26.74
C THR A 207 -1.98 -16.53 -26.98
N LYS A 208 -0.70 -16.97 -26.91
CA LYS A 208 -0.34 -18.39 -26.76
C LYS A 208 -0.38 -18.92 -25.32
N LEU A 209 -0.43 -18.04 -24.30
CA LEU A 209 -0.22 -18.36 -22.88
C LEU A 209 -1.51 -18.51 -22.03
N LEU A 210 -2.69 -18.21 -22.60
CA LEU A 210 -4.02 -18.49 -21.99
C LEU A 210 -4.59 -19.87 -22.38
N LEU A 211 -3.79 -20.68 -23.07
CA LEU A 211 -4.19 -21.95 -23.67
C LEU A 211 -4.08 -23.15 -22.72
N HIS A 212 -3.69 -22.90 -21.47
CA HIS A 212 -3.52 -23.88 -20.42
C HIS A 212 -4.16 -23.35 -19.14
N GLU A 213 -4.85 -24.23 -18.41
CA GLU A 213 -5.55 -23.89 -17.17
C GLU A 213 -4.91 -24.64 -16.02
N PHE A 214 -4.54 -23.89 -15.00
CA PHE A 214 -3.81 -24.37 -13.84
C PHE A 214 -4.57 -24.00 -12.58
N PHE A 215 -4.72 -24.96 -11.67
CA PHE A 215 -5.39 -24.75 -10.40
C PHE A 215 -4.60 -25.34 -9.24
N THR A 216 -4.73 -24.74 -8.06
CA THR A 216 -4.36 -25.37 -6.79
C THR A 216 -5.62 -25.81 -6.04
N THR A 217 -5.50 -26.88 -5.25
CA THR A 217 -6.56 -27.36 -4.34
C THR A 217 -6.34 -26.88 -2.92
N SER A 218 -5.14 -26.39 -2.63
CA SER A 218 -4.78 -25.72 -1.38
C SER A 218 -4.63 -24.21 -1.60
N PRO A 219 -5.08 -23.38 -0.65
CA PRO A 219 -4.85 -21.94 -0.68
C PRO A 219 -3.36 -21.56 -0.55
N ALA A 220 -2.47 -22.50 -0.19
CA ALA A 220 -1.12 -22.21 0.30
C ALA A 220 0.04 -23.03 -0.34
N ASN A 221 -0.13 -23.69 -1.49
CA ASN A 221 0.94 -24.51 -2.10
C ASN A 221 2.17 -23.72 -2.64
N ALA A 222 2.28 -22.42 -2.35
CA ALA A 222 3.44 -21.58 -2.66
C ALA A 222 4.45 -21.41 -1.50
N PHE A 223 4.38 -22.17 -0.41
CA PHE A 223 5.55 -22.34 0.46
C PHE A 223 6.54 -23.29 -0.22
N ASP A 224 7.62 -22.71 -0.75
CA ASP A 224 8.77 -23.40 -1.34
C ASP A 224 9.15 -24.66 -0.53
N SER A 225 9.14 -25.81 -1.20
CA SER A 225 9.27 -27.17 -0.67
C SER A 225 10.65 -27.49 -0.07
N LYS A 226 11.48 -26.48 0.18
CA LYS A 226 12.71 -26.57 0.97
C LYS A 226 12.49 -26.56 2.48
N ILE A 227 11.27 -26.28 2.95
CA ILE A 227 10.87 -26.52 4.34
C ILE A 227 9.90 -27.70 4.34
N LYS A 228 10.43 -28.93 4.35
CA LYS A 228 9.62 -30.10 4.64
C LYS A 228 9.02 -29.94 6.04
N PRO A 229 7.69 -30.04 6.24
CA PRO A 229 7.17 -30.33 7.56
C PRO A 229 7.66 -31.74 7.90
N VAL A 230 8.56 -31.84 8.87
CA VAL A 230 8.91 -33.14 9.46
C VAL A 230 7.70 -33.57 10.28
N PHE A 231 6.76 -34.27 9.62
CA PHE A 231 5.84 -35.15 10.31
C PHE A 231 6.58 -36.46 10.56
N THR A 232 7.02 -36.64 11.79
CA THR A 232 7.33 -37.97 12.33
C THR A 232 6.49 -38.16 13.58
N GLY A 233 5.57 -39.13 13.52
CA GLY A 233 5.14 -39.92 14.65
C GLY A 233 4.26 -39.22 15.68
N GLY A 234 3.12 -39.85 15.98
CA GLY A 234 2.30 -39.46 17.12
C GLY A 234 3.09 -39.42 18.42
N ALA A 235 2.88 -38.37 19.19
CA ALA A 235 2.83 -38.29 20.65
C ALA A 235 3.10 -36.84 21.08
N TYR A 236 2.06 -36.20 21.63
CA TYR A 236 2.09 -35.06 22.56
C TYR A 236 3.38 -34.21 22.60
N SER A 237 3.40 -33.07 21.89
CA SER A 237 4.37 -32.00 22.17
C SER A 237 3.71 -30.91 23.03
N TRP A 238 4.18 -30.83 24.27
CA TRP A 238 3.77 -29.85 25.27
C TRP A 238 4.57 -28.55 25.07
N PHE A 239 3.91 -27.41 24.89
CA PHE A 239 4.56 -26.10 24.97
C PHE A 239 4.35 -25.50 26.36
N LYS A 240 5.46 -25.24 27.07
CA LYS A 240 5.48 -24.60 28.39
C LYS A 240 6.13 -23.23 28.24
N THR A 241 5.34 -22.16 28.31
CA THR A 241 5.83 -20.78 28.36
C THR A 241 5.47 -20.19 29.71
N GLU A 242 6.48 -19.83 30.51
CA GLU A 242 6.30 -19.10 31.76
C GLU A 242 6.41 -17.60 31.46
N VAL A 243 5.37 -16.85 31.82
CA VAL A 243 5.36 -15.39 31.74
C VAL A 243 5.18 -14.87 33.16
N ASN A 244 6.19 -14.17 33.69
CA ASN A 244 6.10 -13.42 34.92
C ASN A 244 5.78 -11.97 34.55
N ALA A 245 4.58 -11.49 34.88
CA ALA A 245 4.21 -10.09 34.72
C ALA A 245 3.69 -9.55 36.06
N SER A 246 4.32 -8.47 36.54
CA SER A 246 3.94 -7.75 37.74
C SER A 246 3.15 -6.49 37.36
N PHE A 247 1.94 -6.37 37.88
CA PHE A 247 1.09 -5.16 37.90
C PHE A 247 0.87 -4.42 36.57
N LEU A 248 -0.13 -4.85 35.78
CA LEU A 248 -1.04 -4.06 34.90
C LEU A 248 -1.87 -5.02 34.02
N PRO A 249 -3.03 -4.62 33.45
CA PRO A 249 -3.95 -5.56 32.81
C PRO A 249 -3.31 -6.22 31.59
N VAL A 250 -3.14 -7.54 31.66
CA VAL A 250 -2.60 -8.33 30.56
C VAL A 250 -3.73 -8.54 29.54
N TYR A 251 -3.64 -7.87 28.40
CA TYR A 251 -4.45 -8.21 27.22
C TYR A 251 -3.81 -9.42 26.54
N ILE A 252 -4.37 -10.61 26.77
CA ILE A 252 -3.97 -11.83 26.06
C ILE A 252 -4.76 -11.87 24.76
N THR A 253 -4.14 -11.49 23.65
CA THR A 253 -4.68 -11.74 22.31
C THR A 253 -4.50 -13.23 22.00
N ALA A 254 -5.56 -14.02 22.18
CA ALA A 254 -5.57 -15.42 21.79
C ALA A 254 -5.67 -15.53 20.27
N PHE A 255 -4.66 -16.12 19.63
CA PHE A 255 -4.67 -16.43 18.20
C PHE A 255 -5.62 -17.61 17.95
N TYR A 256 -6.53 -17.45 16.99
CA TYR A 256 -7.29 -18.60 16.47
C TYR A 256 -6.39 -19.34 15.48
N PHE A 257 -5.75 -20.41 15.95
CA PHE A 257 -5.24 -21.44 15.06
C PHE A 257 -6.39 -22.36 14.69
N SER A 258 -6.33 -22.99 13.51
CA SER A 258 -7.36 -23.94 13.05
C SER A 258 -7.70 -24.98 14.14
N LYS A 259 -8.93 -25.52 14.11
CA LYS A 259 -9.54 -26.41 15.13
C LYS A 259 -8.64 -27.56 15.64
N ASP A 260 -7.58 -27.92 14.93
CA ASP A 260 -6.72 -29.06 15.25
C ASP A 260 -5.46 -28.72 16.08
N PHE A 261 -5.12 -27.44 16.28
CA PHE A 261 -3.78 -27.08 16.78
C PHE A 261 -3.65 -26.74 18.28
N CYS A 262 -4.72 -26.42 19.02
CA CYS A 262 -4.58 -26.05 20.44
C CYS A 262 -5.76 -26.49 21.31
N LYS A 263 -5.59 -27.55 22.11
CA LYS A 263 -6.64 -28.11 22.97
C LYS A 263 -6.74 -27.46 24.36
N ARG A 264 -5.68 -26.81 24.88
CA ARG A 264 -5.64 -26.14 26.20
C ARG A 264 -4.60 -25.02 26.24
N ILE A 265 -4.93 -23.91 26.89
CA ILE A 265 -4.00 -22.81 27.15
C ILE A 265 -3.72 -22.75 28.65
N ARG A 266 -2.45 -22.79 29.05
CA ARG A 266 -2.02 -22.65 30.44
C ARG A 266 -1.10 -21.46 30.59
N PHE A 267 -1.34 -20.62 31.58
CA PHE A 267 -0.42 -19.57 31.98
C PHE A 267 -0.43 -19.40 33.49
N ARG A 268 0.55 -18.66 34.03
CA ARG A 268 0.61 -18.30 35.44
C ARG A 268 0.30 -16.81 35.58
N LEU A 269 -0.60 -16.48 36.50
CA LEU A 269 -0.89 -15.10 36.88
C LEU A 269 -0.64 -14.98 38.39
N ASN A 270 0.29 -14.10 38.80
CA ASN A 270 0.71 -13.93 40.20
C ASN A 270 1.07 -15.26 40.91
N GLY A 271 1.81 -16.14 40.23
CA GLY A 271 2.22 -17.44 40.75
C GLY A 271 1.14 -18.54 40.76
N LYS A 272 -0.14 -18.20 40.57
CA LYS A 272 -1.23 -19.18 40.41
C LYS A 272 -1.31 -19.67 38.98
N LYS A 273 -1.43 -21.00 38.82
CA LYS A 273 -1.58 -21.66 37.53
C LYS A 273 -3.03 -21.58 37.08
N ILE A 274 -3.28 -21.03 35.90
CA ILE A 274 -4.59 -20.91 35.28
C ILE A 274 -4.59 -21.74 34.00
N GLU A 275 -5.64 -22.54 33.81
CA GLU A 275 -5.84 -23.42 32.65
C GLU A 275 -7.20 -23.06 32.03
N ILE A 276 -7.19 -22.71 30.75
CA ILE A 276 -8.39 -22.35 29.99
C ILE A 276 -8.56 -23.37 28.87
N ASN A 277 -9.78 -23.89 28.76
CA ASN A 277 -10.20 -24.66 27.60
C ASN A 277 -10.87 -23.71 26.60
N PRO A 278 -10.25 -23.42 25.43
CA PRO A 278 -10.83 -22.50 24.45
C PRO A 278 -12.15 -23.01 23.83
N HIS A 279 -12.56 -24.25 24.13
CA HIS A 279 -13.80 -24.86 23.65
C HIS A 279 -14.94 -24.89 24.67
N SER A 280 -14.77 -24.39 25.91
CA SER A 280 -15.87 -24.32 26.90
C SER A 280 -16.52 -22.94 26.90
N SER A 281 -17.86 -22.90 26.83
CA SER A 281 -18.70 -21.69 26.88
C SER A 281 -18.74 -20.99 28.25
N ASP A 282 -18.00 -21.48 29.24
CA ASP A 282 -18.01 -20.94 30.59
C ASP A 282 -17.12 -19.70 30.68
N PHE A 283 -17.75 -18.53 30.76
CA PHE A 283 -17.10 -17.27 31.10
C PHE A 283 -16.54 -17.35 32.53
N ILE A 284 -15.26 -17.68 32.66
CA ILE A 284 -14.53 -17.55 33.91
C ILE A 284 -14.47 -16.04 34.24
N LYS A 285 -15.21 -15.59 35.26
CA LYS A 285 -15.09 -14.25 35.84
C LYS A 285 -13.70 -14.09 36.46
N LEU A 286 -12.73 -13.65 35.66
CA LEU A 286 -11.47 -13.10 36.13
C LEU A 286 -11.66 -11.61 36.44
N PRO A 287 -10.90 -11.02 37.39
CA PRO A 287 -11.07 -9.63 37.83
C PRO A 287 -10.61 -8.57 36.80
N VAL A 288 -10.44 -8.96 35.53
CA VAL A 288 -10.06 -8.09 34.44
C VAL A 288 -10.92 -8.46 33.23
N SER A 289 -11.65 -7.50 32.66
CA SER A 289 -12.50 -7.70 31.50
C SER A 289 -11.66 -8.06 30.27
N ILE A 290 -11.66 -9.33 29.86
CA ILE A 290 -11.01 -9.78 28.62
C ILE A 290 -12.03 -9.62 27.47
N ARG A 291 -11.80 -8.66 26.57
CA ARG A 291 -12.52 -8.56 25.29
C ARG A 291 -11.69 -9.26 24.20
N PHE A 292 -12.30 -10.19 23.48
CA PHE A 292 -11.69 -10.84 22.32
C PHE A 292 -11.99 -10.00 21.06
N GLN A 293 -10.97 -9.57 20.33
CA GLN A 293 -11.10 -8.98 18.98
C GLN A 293 -10.55 -9.96 17.94
N LYS A 294 -11.30 -10.14 16.85
CA LYS A 294 -11.05 -11.11 15.77
C LYS A 294 -10.16 -10.44 14.72
N PHE A 295 -8.94 -10.92 14.49
CA PHE A 295 -8.08 -10.50 13.37
C PHE A 295 -7.85 -11.67 12.42
N LEU A 296 -8.14 -11.47 11.13
CA LEU A 296 -7.75 -12.35 10.03
C LEU A 296 -6.57 -11.71 9.29
N LEU A 297 -5.48 -12.45 9.14
CA LEU A 297 -4.20 -11.99 8.58
C LEU A 297 -4.16 -12.13 7.05
N ASN A 298 -3.66 -11.10 6.37
CA ASN A 298 -3.24 -11.13 4.96
C ASN A 298 -1.73 -11.47 4.88
N PRO A 299 -1.23 -12.21 3.86
CA PRO A 299 0.16 -12.63 3.80
C PRO A 299 1.05 -11.46 3.39
N GLY A 300 1.78 -10.93 4.37
CA GLY A 300 2.58 -9.71 4.28
C GLY A 300 2.37 -8.75 5.46
N GLY A 301 1.41 -9.05 6.34
CA GLY A 301 1.11 -8.23 7.52
C GLY A 301 2.21 -8.23 8.58
N PHE A 302 2.52 -7.04 9.09
CA PHE A 302 3.38 -6.83 10.25
C PHE A 302 2.75 -7.47 11.49
N PHE A 303 3.57 -8.17 12.29
CA PHE A 303 3.17 -8.69 13.60
C PHE A 303 3.37 -7.61 14.66
N VAL A 304 2.33 -7.27 15.42
CA VAL A 304 2.42 -6.30 16.53
C VAL A 304 2.03 -7.01 17.83
N LEU A 305 2.98 -7.13 18.74
CA LEU A 305 2.78 -7.62 20.12
C LEU A 305 2.91 -6.43 21.09
N PRO A 306 2.13 -6.37 22.20
CA PRO A 306 2.33 -5.35 23.21
C PRO A 306 3.69 -5.59 23.91
N ASN A 307 4.46 -4.52 24.04
CA ASN A 307 5.82 -4.42 24.63
C ASN A 307 5.93 -5.16 25.99
N LYS A 308 7.08 -5.62 26.54
CA LYS A 308 8.48 -5.15 26.50
C LYS A 308 9.38 -6.33 26.95
N SER A 309 9.46 -7.44 26.20
CA SER A 309 10.40 -8.55 26.54
C SER A 309 10.48 -9.65 25.47
N VAL A 310 10.62 -9.28 24.19
CA VAL A 310 10.71 -10.28 23.12
C VAL A 310 11.71 -9.85 22.04
N GLU A 311 12.96 -9.63 22.43
CA GLU A 311 14.06 -9.63 21.45
C GLU A 311 14.53 -11.08 21.23
N GLY A 312 14.59 -11.51 19.96
CA GLY A 312 15.17 -12.79 19.56
C GLY A 312 14.21 -13.94 19.27
N LEU A 313 12.89 -13.71 19.28
CA LEU A 313 11.91 -14.78 19.00
C LEU A 313 11.86 -15.07 17.49
N LYS A 314 12.40 -16.23 17.10
CA LYS A 314 12.29 -16.78 15.74
C LYS A 314 11.02 -17.63 15.66
N LEU A 315 9.96 -17.07 15.10
CA LEU A 315 8.82 -17.84 14.62
C LEU A 315 9.04 -18.14 13.14
N PHE A 316 9.16 -19.42 12.79
CA PHE A 316 9.27 -19.89 11.42
C PHE A 316 10.35 -19.19 10.56
N GLY A 317 11.49 -18.83 11.16
CA GLY A 317 12.62 -18.21 10.44
C GLY A 317 12.43 -16.74 10.06
N VAL A 318 11.30 -16.11 10.41
CA VAL A 318 11.06 -14.68 10.18
C VAL A 318 11.63 -13.87 11.35
N LYS A 319 12.39 -12.82 11.05
CA LYS A 319 12.99 -11.93 12.04
C LYS A 319 11.95 -10.90 12.48
N ILE A 320 11.43 -11.04 13.69
CA ILE A 320 10.42 -10.12 14.25
C ILE A 320 11.11 -8.83 14.70
N LYS A 321 10.58 -7.67 14.27
CA LYS A 321 10.93 -6.35 14.81
C LYS A 321 9.80 -5.88 15.72
N THR A 322 10.14 -5.45 16.93
CA THR A 322 9.20 -4.90 17.91
C THR A 322 9.24 -3.38 17.91
N TYR A 323 8.08 -2.73 18.10
CA TYR A 323 7.95 -1.28 18.24
C TYR A 323 7.22 -0.94 19.55
N PRO A 324 7.70 0.01 20.37
CA PRO A 324 7.00 0.43 21.59
C PRO A 324 5.69 1.19 21.30
N GLY A 325 4.55 0.75 21.85
CA GLY A 325 3.29 1.51 21.75
C GLY A 325 2.05 0.81 22.31
N TYR A 326 0.95 1.55 22.43
CA TYR A 326 -0.41 1.02 22.68
C TYR A 326 -1.38 1.54 21.61
N PHE A 327 -2.46 0.80 21.36
CA PHE A 327 -3.55 1.22 20.47
C PHE A 327 -4.59 2.01 21.27
N ASP A 328 -5.15 3.08 20.69
CA ASP A 328 -6.42 3.65 21.15
C ASP A 328 -7.59 3.20 20.25
N ASP A 329 -8.81 3.59 20.62
CA ASP A 329 -10.06 3.18 19.94
C ASP A 329 -10.13 3.58 18.45
N SER A 330 -9.18 4.38 17.95
CA SER A 330 -9.07 4.77 16.53
C SER A 330 -8.11 3.87 15.71
N GLY A 331 -7.46 2.89 16.33
CA GLY A 331 -6.51 2.00 15.64
C GLY A 331 -5.11 2.59 15.42
N ILE A 332 -4.84 3.77 15.98
CA ILE A 332 -3.53 4.43 15.90
C ILE A 332 -2.63 3.95 17.04
N VAL A 333 -1.39 3.59 16.70
CA VAL A 333 -0.32 3.30 17.66
C VAL A 333 0.16 4.60 18.28
N LYS A 334 -0.12 4.81 19.57
CA LYS A 334 0.57 5.86 20.34
C LYS A 334 1.88 5.29 20.89
N PRO A 335 3.04 5.92 20.63
CA PRO A 335 4.28 5.50 21.25
C PRO A 335 4.16 5.63 22.78
N MET A 336 4.46 4.54 23.46
CA MET A 336 4.53 4.51 24.92
C MET A 336 5.88 5.15 25.30
N GLY A 337 5.82 6.41 25.75
CA GLY A 337 6.98 7.28 25.83
C GLY A 337 8.11 6.80 26.75
N GLU A 338 9.34 7.02 26.30
CA GLU A 338 10.59 7.18 27.06
C GLU A 338 11.49 8.06 26.17
N ASN A 339 11.20 9.36 26.01
CA ASN A 339 11.74 10.42 26.86
C ASN A 339 10.84 11.67 26.74
N LYS A 340 9.87 11.85 27.63
CA LYS A 340 9.05 13.09 27.68
C LYS A 340 9.84 14.36 28.05
N ASN A 341 11.17 14.27 28.21
CA ASN A 341 12.05 15.37 28.63
C ASN A 341 13.14 15.76 27.62
N LYS A 342 13.27 15.10 26.45
CA LYS A 342 14.22 15.58 25.43
C LYS A 342 13.50 16.56 24.53
N LYS A 343 13.80 17.85 24.65
CA LYS A 343 13.33 18.88 23.70
C LYS A 343 13.83 18.50 22.30
N ILE A 344 12.92 18.25 21.36
CA ILE A 344 13.24 17.99 19.96
C ILE A 344 13.84 19.27 19.37
N LYS A 345 15.07 19.17 18.86
CA LYS A 345 15.74 20.30 18.22
C LYS A 345 15.43 20.33 16.72
N VAL A 346 15.00 21.49 16.22
CA VAL A 346 14.57 21.64 14.83
C VAL A 346 15.53 22.54 14.05
N CYS A 347 15.92 22.11 12.86
CA CYS A 347 16.65 22.94 11.90
C CYS A 347 15.80 23.18 10.64
N VAL A 348 15.54 24.44 10.29
CA VAL A 348 14.80 24.82 9.07
C VAL A 348 15.79 25.22 7.98
N ILE A 349 15.63 24.67 6.77
CA ILE A 349 16.40 25.01 5.58
C ILE A 349 15.53 25.86 4.66
N ILE A 350 16.04 27.03 4.28
CA ILE A 350 15.32 28.00 3.43
C ILE A 350 16.15 28.32 2.19
N PRO A 351 15.82 27.76 1.01
CA PRO A 351 16.42 28.17 -0.25
C PRO A 351 15.88 29.54 -0.70
N CYS A 352 16.79 30.46 -1.04
CA CYS A 352 16.49 31.81 -1.52
C CYS A 352 17.09 32.05 -2.90
N TYR A 353 16.33 32.70 -3.79
CA TYR A 353 16.85 33.22 -5.07
C TYR A 353 16.00 34.39 -5.57
N ASN A 354 16.55 35.59 -5.59
CA ASN A 354 15.89 36.82 -6.05
C ASN A 354 14.54 37.11 -5.38
N ILE A 355 14.53 37.11 -4.04
CA ILE A 355 13.31 37.26 -3.21
C ILE A 355 13.53 38.29 -2.09
N SER A 356 14.32 39.33 -2.35
CA SER A 356 14.72 40.35 -1.38
C SER A 356 13.55 40.96 -0.57
N GLU A 357 12.37 41.14 -1.16
CA GLU A 357 11.21 41.69 -0.45
C GLU A 357 10.59 40.73 0.59
N ILE A 358 10.80 39.43 0.45
CA ILE A 358 10.07 38.39 1.20
C ILE A 358 10.99 37.56 2.10
N CYS A 359 12.25 37.38 1.72
CA CYS A 359 13.18 36.51 2.45
C CYS A 359 13.34 36.92 3.92
N GLY A 360 13.34 38.22 4.21
CA GLY A 360 13.55 38.71 5.57
C GLY A 360 12.46 38.29 6.56
N PRO A 361 11.19 38.64 6.31
CA PRO A 361 10.07 38.20 7.14
C PRO A 361 9.99 36.68 7.30
N VAL A 362 10.27 35.90 6.25
CA VAL A 362 10.23 34.43 6.31
C VAL A 362 11.31 33.87 7.23
N VAL A 363 12.55 34.36 7.12
CA VAL A 363 13.67 33.91 7.96
C VAL A 363 13.47 34.32 9.42
N LEU A 364 13.01 35.55 9.66
CA LEU A 364 12.67 36.03 11.01
C LEU A 364 11.60 35.14 11.65
N SER A 365 10.49 34.92 10.94
CA SER A 365 9.42 34.05 11.42
C SER A 365 9.91 32.63 11.68
N ALA A 366 10.70 32.02 10.79
CA ALA A 366 11.23 30.68 11.02
C ALA A 366 12.15 30.61 12.25
N SER A 367 12.91 31.68 12.53
CA SER A 367 13.83 31.75 13.67
C SER A 367 13.13 31.77 15.03
N ASP A 368 11.85 32.17 15.08
CA ASP A 368 11.04 32.15 16.31
C ASP A 368 10.56 30.73 16.67
N PHE A 369 10.47 29.84 15.68
CA PHE A 369 9.91 28.48 15.84
C PHE A 369 10.97 27.36 15.75
N ALA A 370 12.19 27.66 15.32
CA ALA A 370 13.25 26.67 15.11
C ALA A 370 14.51 26.98 15.93
N ASP A 371 15.18 25.93 16.42
CA ASP A 371 16.46 26.06 17.14
C ASP A 371 17.60 26.48 16.19
N TYR A 372 17.50 26.15 14.90
CA TYR A 372 18.45 26.52 13.85
C TYR A 372 17.71 26.89 12.55
N VAL A 373 18.20 27.89 11.84
CA VAL A 373 17.75 28.25 10.49
C VAL A 373 18.97 28.35 9.58
N ILE A 374 19.00 27.55 8.53
CA ILE A 374 20.03 27.58 7.50
C ILE A 374 19.42 28.11 6.22
N VAL A 375 19.83 29.32 5.85
CA VAL A 375 19.41 29.97 4.62
C VAL A 375 20.46 29.73 3.56
N ILE A 376 20.03 29.28 2.38
CA ILE A 376 20.91 29.08 1.23
C ILE A 376 20.54 30.09 0.15
N ASP A 377 21.36 31.13 -0.04
CA ASP A 377 21.25 32.04 -1.18
C ASP A 377 21.84 31.36 -2.42
N ASP A 378 20.97 30.95 -3.34
CA ASP A 378 21.31 30.28 -4.60
C ASP A 378 21.81 31.29 -5.66
N GLY A 379 22.72 32.18 -5.26
CA GLY A 379 23.37 33.18 -6.10
C GLY A 379 22.43 34.26 -6.61
N SER A 380 21.69 34.90 -5.70
CA SER A 380 20.82 36.03 -6.03
C SER A 380 21.59 37.21 -6.62
N THR A 381 20.94 37.93 -7.54
CA THR A 381 21.47 39.11 -8.23
C THR A 381 20.73 40.40 -7.84
N ASP A 382 19.76 40.32 -6.94
CA ASP A 382 19.07 41.44 -6.32
C ASP A 382 19.59 41.67 -4.88
N ASN A 383 18.92 42.54 -4.12
CA ASN A 383 19.31 42.86 -2.74
C ASN A 383 18.96 41.76 -1.72
N THR A 384 18.82 40.49 -2.14
CA THR A 384 18.54 39.37 -1.23
C THR A 384 19.73 39.14 -0.30
N GLU A 385 20.96 39.28 -0.81
CA GLU A 385 22.21 39.10 -0.04
C GLU A 385 22.28 40.03 1.16
N GLU A 386 22.22 41.34 0.91
CA GLU A 386 22.32 42.40 1.92
C GLU A 386 21.32 42.17 3.06
N LYS A 387 20.07 41.86 2.71
CA LYS A 387 19.01 41.59 3.70
C LYS A 387 19.25 40.32 4.52
N LEU A 388 19.80 39.27 3.92
CA LEU A 388 20.11 38.04 4.64
C LEU A 388 21.32 38.22 5.55
N GLU A 389 22.32 39.01 5.13
CA GLU A 389 23.47 39.37 5.97
C GLU A 389 23.03 40.16 7.21
N ASP A 390 22.20 41.20 7.04
CA ASP A 390 21.63 41.99 8.14
C ASP A 390 20.91 41.11 9.17
N ILE A 391 20.11 40.15 8.70
CA ILE A 391 19.35 39.24 9.56
C ILE A 391 20.27 38.25 10.28
N SER A 392 21.23 37.67 9.56
CA SER A 392 22.19 36.71 10.15
C SER A 392 23.10 37.35 11.20
N SER A 393 23.45 38.62 11.04
CA SER A 393 24.23 39.36 12.04
C SER A 393 23.44 39.66 13.31
N SER A 394 22.10 39.76 13.20
CA SER A 394 21.19 40.07 14.30
C SER A 394 20.69 38.82 15.05
N LEU A 395 20.70 37.64 14.42
CA LEU A 395 20.12 36.41 14.96
C LEU A 395 21.15 35.29 15.12
N LYS A 396 21.33 34.81 16.35
CA LYS A 396 22.35 33.78 16.66
C LYS A 396 22.04 32.39 16.13
N ASN A 397 20.77 32.07 15.85
CA ASN A 397 20.33 30.78 15.34
C ASN A 397 20.20 30.75 13.80
N VAL A 398 20.55 31.84 13.10
CA VAL A 398 20.45 31.92 11.64
C VAL A 398 21.84 31.87 11.00
N LYS A 399 22.02 30.95 10.06
CA LYS A 399 23.23 30.85 9.24
C LYS A 399 22.86 31.06 7.77
N VAL A 400 23.61 31.92 7.09
CA VAL A 400 23.47 32.16 5.65
C VAL A 400 24.65 31.55 4.91
N ILE A 401 24.37 30.80 3.84
CA ILE A 401 25.37 30.27 2.92
C ILE A 401 25.02 30.73 1.51
N ARG A 402 25.97 31.36 0.83
CA ARG A 402 25.78 31.88 -0.52
C ARG A 402 26.52 31.07 -1.56
N PHE A 403 25.87 30.82 -2.68
CA PHE A 403 26.52 30.35 -3.89
C PHE A 403 26.96 31.49 -4.80
N PRO A 404 28.11 31.39 -5.49
CA PRO A 404 28.54 32.41 -6.44
C PRO A 404 27.61 32.61 -7.65
N LYS A 405 26.75 31.63 -7.95
CA LYS A 405 25.81 31.64 -9.07
C LYS A 405 24.65 30.68 -8.79
N ASN A 406 23.53 30.86 -9.50
CA ASN A 406 22.39 29.94 -9.42
C ASN A 406 22.76 28.51 -9.82
N ARG A 407 22.57 27.58 -8.89
CA ARG A 407 22.78 26.12 -9.02
C ARG A 407 21.48 25.32 -8.89
N GLY A 408 20.38 25.97 -8.52
CA GLY A 408 19.04 25.41 -8.45
C GLY A 408 18.61 25.03 -7.03
N LYS A 409 17.28 25.07 -6.80
CA LYS A 409 16.62 24.78 -5.52
C LYS A 409 17.07 23.44 -4.91
N GLY A 410 17.13 22.39 -5.71
CA GLY A 410 17.56 21.07 -5.25
C GLY A 410 18.99 21.06 -4.72
N THR A 411 19.91 21.73 -5.41
CA THR A 411 21.29 21.92 -4.94
C THR A 411 21.33 22.68 -3.62
N ALA A 412 20.54 23.74 -3.49
CA ALA A 412 20.42 24.50 -2.26
C ALA A 412 19.90 23.65 -1.09
N LEU A 413 18.84 22.86 -1.31
CA LEU A 413 18.29 21.93 -0.32
C LEU A 413 19.33 20.90 0.16
N ILE A 414 20.05 20.26 -0.76
CA ILE A 414 21.08 19.27 -0.42
C ILE A 414 22.24 19.91 0.36
N LYS A 415 22.66 21.13 0.00
CA LYS A 415 23.66 21.86 0.78
C LYS A 415 23.17 22.20 2.18
N GLY A 416 21.92 22.65 2.31
CA GLY A 416 21.29 22.93 3.60
C GLY A 416 21.20 21.69 4.48
N MET A 417 20.75 20.55 3.94
CA MET A 417 20.68 19.28 4.69
C MET A 417 22.05 18.84 5.18
N ARG A 418 23.07 18.94 4.32
CA ARG A 418 24.45 18.60 4.67
C ARG A 418 24.96 19.48 5.81
N THR A 419 24.78 20.80 5.71
CA THR A 419 25.17 21.73 6.77
C THR A 419 24.40 21.48 8.07
N ALA A 420 23.10 21.19 8.01
CA ALA A 420 22.30 20.86 9.20
C ALA A 420 22.87 19.64 9.94
N ILE A 421 23.24 18.59 9.20
CA ILE A 421 23.81 17.37 9.79
C ILE A 421 25.22 17.63 10.35
N GLU A 422 26.06 18.36 9.63
CA GLU A 422 27.46 18.59 9.97
C GLU A 422 27.64 19.57 11.14
N GLU A 423 26.79 20.58 11.26
CA GLU A 423 27.04 21.73 12.13
C GLU A 423 26.04 21.91 13.28
N THR A 424 24.97 21.12 13.32
CA THR A 424 23.95 21.21 14.37
C THR A 424 23.69 19.84 14.99
N ASP A 425 23.05 19.81 16.16
CA ASP A 425 22.55 18.60 16.81
C ASP A 425 21.01 18.47 16.69
N CYS A 426 20.41 19.05 15.65
CA CYS A 426 18.98 18.92 15.40
C CYS A 426 18.53 17.46 15.23
N ASP A 427 17.36 17.13 15.76
CA ASP A 427 16.72 15.81 15.59
C ASP A 427 15.86 15.78 14.31
N LEU A 428 15.26 16.93 13.96
CA LEU A 428 14.35 17.11 12.84
C LEU A 428 14.83 18.24 11.93
N ILE A 429 14.95 17.96 10.64
CA ILE A 429 15.29 18.92 9.59
C ILE A 429 14.04 19.22 8.78
N LEU A 430 13.67 20.49 8.66
CA LEU A 430 12.55 20.96 7.86
C LEU A 430 13.07 21.69 6.63
N SER A 431 12.43 21.51 5.47
CA SER A 431 12.58 22.41 4.32
C SER A 431 11.39 23.35 4.24
N MET A 432 11.63 24.64 4.00
CA MET A 432 10.59 25.64 3.76
C MET A 432 10.99 26.53 2.57
N ASP A 433 10.06 26.76 1.65
CA ASP A 433 10.27 27.71 0.55
C ASP A 433 10.38 29.15 1.06
N GLY A 434 11.34 29.92 0.53
CA GLY A 434 11.59 31.31 0.93
C GLY A 434 10.59 32.34 0.39
N ASP A 435 9.58 31.91 -0.37
CA ASP A 435 8.60 32.79 -1.05
C ASP A 435 7.39 33.18 -0.18
N GLY A 436 7.36 32.76 1.09
CA GLY A 436 6.31 33.09 2.05
C GLY A 436 5.03 32.26 1.91
N GLN A 437 5.05 31.18 1.10
CA GLN A 437 3.88 30.30 0.96
C GLN A 437 3.69 29.32 2.12
N HIS A 438 4.72 29.14 2.95
CA HIS A 438 4.68 28.30 4.14
C HIS A 438 4.66 29.15 5.40
N ARG A 439 3.87 28.74 6.39
CA ARG A 439 3.79 29.40 7.69
C ARG A 439 4.70 28.70 8.69
N SER A 440 5.57 29.47 9.35
CA SER A 440 6.41 28.93 10.41
C SER A 440 5.58 28.45 11.61
N GLU A 441 4.36 28.96 11.79
CA GLU A 441 3.42 28.48 12.80
C GLU A 441 2.99 27.01 12.63
N ASP A 442 3.23 26.41 11.46
CA ASP A 442 2.95 24.99 11.22
C ASP A 442 4.10 24.08 11.69
N ILE A 443 5.29 24.61 11.99
CA ILE A 443 6.46 23.85 12.48
C ILE A 443 6.11 22.97 13.70
N PRO A 444 5.38 23.44 14.72
CA PRO A 444 4.93 22.60 15.84
C PRO A 444 4.15 21.34 15.42
N SER A 445 3.36 21.40 14.34
CA SER A 445 2.62 20.24 13.82
C SER A 445 3.56 19.20 13.20
N PHE A 446 4.67 19.64 12.57
CA PHE A 446 5.72 18.74 12.10
C PHE A 446 6.48 18.11 13.26
N ILE A 447 6.79 18.87 14.33
CA ILE A 447 7.40 18.32 15.54
C ILE A 447 6.52 17.24 16.13
N LYS A 448 5.22 17.51 16.28
CA LYS A 448 4.25 16.53 16.80
C LYS A 448 4.21 15.27 15.93
N ALA A 449 4.15 15.41 14.61
CA ALA A 449 4.16 14.27 13.69
C ALA A 449 5.47 13.46 13.77
N PHE A 450 6.60 14.11 14.06
CA PHE A 450 7.89 13.44 14.32
C PHE A 450 7.88 12.69 15.66
N GLU A 451 7.36 13.30 16.73
CA GLU A 451 7.20 12.66 18.05
C GLU A 451 6.27 11.44 18.01
N GLU A 452 5.26 11.46 17.13
CA GLU A 452 4.38 10.33 16.85
C GLU A 452 5.05 9.22 16.00
N GLY A 453 6.30 9.44 15.56
CA GLY A 453 7.12 8.46 14.86
C GLY A 453 7.22 8.66 13.35
N GLY A 454 6.80 9.81 12.82
CA GLY A 454 7.05 10.17 11.43
C GLY A 454 8.54 10.43 11.19
N GLU A 455 9.15 9.73 10.24
CA GLU A 455 10.58 9.90 9.91
C GLU A 455 10.79 10.74 8.65
N PHE A 456 9.77 10.79 7.80
CA PHE A 456 9.60 11.72 6.70
C PHE A 456 8.18 12.27 6.73
N ILE A 457 8.05 13.58 6.73
CA ILE A 457 6.78 14.28 6.98
C ILE A 457 6.54 15.22 5.80
N ILE A 458 5.35 15.20 5.22
CA ILE A 458 4.98 16.15 4.16
C ILE A 458 3.83 17.02 4.63
N GLY A 459 4.00 18.33 4.51
CA GLY A 459 2.90 19.28 4.63
C GLY A 459 2.01 19.17 3.40
N HIS A 460 0.73 18.81 3.54
CA HIS A 460 -0.19 18.75 2.43
C HIS A 460 -1.16 19.92 2.44
N ARG A 461 -1.33 20.53 1.26
CA ARG A 461 -2.30 21.60 1.06
C ARG A 461 -3.68 21.01 0.77
N ASN A 462 -4.70 21.63 1.35
CA ASN A 462 -6.09 21.31 1.00
C ASN A 462 -6.47 22.15 -0.24
N PHE A 463 -6.63 21.49 -1.38
CA PHE A 463 -7.01 22.14 -2.64
C PHE A 463 -8.53 22.26 -2.76
N SER A 464 -9.17 22.99 -1.84
CA SER A 464 -10.61 23.23 -1.84
C SER A 464 -11.04 24.48 -2.64
N GLY A 465 -10.21 24.96 -3.58
CA GLY A 465 -10.46 26.16 -4.39
C GLY A 465 -10.00 26.03 -5.85
N GLU A 466 -10.19 27.08 -6.66
CA GLU A 466 -9.76 27.14 -8.07
C GLU A 466 -8.22 27.05 -8.20
N VAL A 467 -7.72 25.82 -8.30
CA VAL A 467 -6.32 25.58 -8.68
C VAL A 467 -6.15 25.97 -10.15
N PRO A 468 -5.19 26.83 -10.52
CA PRO A 468 -4.92 27.13 -11.92
C PRO A 468 -4.74 25.83 -12.71
N PHE A 469 -5.50 25.64 -13.79
CA PHE A 469 -5.55 24.40 -14.58
C PHE A 469 -4.17 23.81 -14.93
N ARG A 470 -3.16 24.68 -15.09
CA ARG A 470 -1.76 24.31 -15.38
C ARG A 470 -1.04 23.68 -14.18
N SER A 471 -1.24 24.21 -12.98
CA SER A 471 -0.73 23.64 -11.72
C SER A 471 -1.46 22.34 -11.38
N TRP A 472 -2.76 22.27 -11.71
CA TRP A 472 -3.55 21.05 -11.55
C TRP A 472 -3.08 19.92 -12.48
N LEU A 473 -2.83 20.16 -13.76
CA LEU A 473 -2.33 19.13 -14.71
C LEU A 473 -0.96 18.57 -14.29
N GLY A 474 -0.02 19.44 -13.88
CA GLY A 474 1.30 19.02 -13.38
C GLY A 474 1.20 18.19 -12.11
N ASN A 475 0.42 18.66 -11.13
CA ASN A 475 0.21 17.94 -9.87
C ASN A 475 -0.46 16.58 -10.08
N ASN A 476 -1.42 16.45 -11.00
CA ASN A 476 -2.11 15.18 -11.25
C ASN A 476 -1.23 14.14 -11.96
N ILE A 477 -0.41 14.55 -12.94
CA ILE A 477 0.53 13.63 -13.61
C ILE A 477 1.57 13.13 -12.61
N ILE A 478 2.12 14.04 -11.79
CA ILE A 478 3.12 13.66 -10.79
C ILE A 478 2.47 12.79 -9.71
N ASN A 479 1.29 13.17 -9.21
CA ASN A 479 0.53 12.38 -8.23
C ASN A 479 0.14 11.00 -8.76
N PHE A 480 -0.14 10.85 -10.06
CA PHE A 480 -0.38 9.55 -10.69
C PHE A 480 0.88 8.66 -10.64
N PHE A 481 2.03 9.17 -11.07
CA PHE A 481 3.29 8.40 -11.01
C PHE A 481 3.76 8.12 -9.59
N VAL A 482 3.56 9.09 -8.69
CA VAL A 482 3.79 8.95 -7.26
C VAL A 482 2.89 7.83 -6.72
N ARG A 483 1.57 7.84 -6.95
CA ARG A 483 0.65 6.75 -6.54
C ARG A 483 1.05 5.40 -7.10
N LEU A 484 1.42 5.34 -8.38
CA LEU A 484 1.88 4.12 -9.07
C LEU A 484 3.16 3.56 -8.43
N LEU A 485 4.06 4.42 -7.97
CA LEU A 485 5.31 4.04 -7.29
C LEU A 485 5.10 3.68 -5.83
N LEU A 486 4.12 4.31 -5.16
CA LEU A 486 4.08 4.37 -3.70
C LEU A 486 3.19 3.34 -3.01
N ASN A 487 2.09 2.89 -3.60
CA ASN A 487 1.04 2.13 -2.89
C ASN A 487 0.67 2.71 -1.49
N LYS A 488 1.02 3.99 -1.25
CA LYS A 488 0.85 4.78 -0.02
C LYS A 488 0.20 6.08 -0.46
N GLY A 489 -0.90 6.47 0.17
CA GLY A 489 -1.68 7.64 -0.20
C GLY A 489 -0.97 8.94 0.17
N LEU A 490 -0.21 9.54 -0.76
CA LEU A 490 0.24 10.92 -0.64
C LEU A 490 -0.81 11.88 -1.19
N ILE A 491 -1.22 12.84 -0.37
CA ILE A 491 -2.22 13.85 -0.68
C ILE A 491 -1.59 14.97 -1.54
N ASP A 492 -0.43 15.48 -1.14
CA ASP A 492 0.33 16.49 -1.89
C ASP A 492 1.82 16.15 -1.92
N SER A 493 2.26 15.52 -3.01
CA SER A 493 3.68 15.16 -3.17
C SER A 493 4.59 16.34 -3.54
N GLN A 494 4.02 17.49 -3.90
CA GLN A 494 4.73 18.63 -4.49
C GLN A 494 4.91 19.79 -3.51
N SER A 495 4.52 19.62 -2.25
CA SER A 495 4.81 20.59 -1.21
C SER A 495 6.32 20.63 -0.93
N GLY A 496 6.86 21.85 -0.86
CA GLY A 496 8.22 22.14 -0.43
C GLY A 496 8.38 22.10 1.09
N PHE A 497 7.27 22.11 1.85
CA PHE A 497 7.30 21.97 3.30
C PHE A 497 7.39 20.50 3.71
N ARG A 498 8.61 20.06 4.03
CA ARG A 498 8.89 18.66 4.35
C ARG A 498 9.74 18.56 5.60
N GLY A 499 9.50 17.53 6.41
CA GLY A 499 10.31 17.16 7.56
C GLY A 499 11.05 15.86 7.34
N PHE A 500 12.28 15.81 7.83
CA PHE A 500 13.19 14.68 7.74
C PHE A 500 13.80 14.45 9.11
N SER A 501 13.64 13.24 9.65
CA SER A 501 14.52 12.77 10.73
C SER A 501 15.98 12.92 10.29
N ARG A 502 16.89 13.17 11.24
CA ARG A 502 18.33 13.24 10.95
C ARG A 502 18.81 12.02 10.16
N GLU A 503 18.39 10.82 10.56
CA GLU A 503 18.77 9.56 9.92
C GLU A 503 18.24 9.47 8.48
N CYS A 504 17.02 9.93 8.23
CA CYS A 504 16.45 9.98 6.89
C CYS A 504 17.24 10.94 6.00
N ALA A 505 17.55 12.14 6.50
CA ALA A 505 18.37 13.12 5.78
C ALA A 505 19.78 12.58 5.46
N GLU A 506 20.43 11.89 6.40
CA GLU A 506 21.71 11.23 6.15
C GLU A 506 21.62 10.16 5.06
N SER A 507 20.57 9.36 5.06
CA SER A 507 20.34 8.35 4.02
C SER A 507 20.15 8.99 2.64
N ILE A 508 19.44 10.11 2.57
CA ILE A 508 19.27 10.89 1.33
C ILE A 508 20.62 11.38 0.82
N LEU A 509 21.46 11.97 1.70
CA LEU A 509 22.78 12.48 1.33
C LEU A 509 23.76 11.39 0.87
N LYS A 510 23.63 10.16 1.39
CA LYS A 510 24.45 9.00 1.00
C LYS A 510 23.98 8.34 -0.29
N SER A 511 22.78 8.67 -0.79
CA SER A 511 22.21 8.00 -1.97
C SER A 511 22.86 8.49 -3.27
N PRO A 512 23.39 7.59 -4.12
CA PRO A 512 23.91 7.96 -5.43
C PRO A 512 22.81 8.32 -6.45
N TYR A 513 21.54 8.15 -6.06
CA TYR A 513 20.38 8.41 -6.91
C TYR A 513 19.81 9.82 -6.72
N VAL A 514 20.15 10.48 -5.62
CA VAL A 514 19.73 11.86 -5.34
C VAL A 514 20.69 12.83 -6.01
N ARG A 515 20.21 13.52 -7.04
CA ARG A 515 21.03 14.44 -7.84
C ARG A 515 20.77 15.88 -7.43
N GLU A 516 21.84 16.63 -7.21
CA GLU A 516 21.79 18.09 -7.05
C GLU A 516 21.32 18.73 -8.38
N GLY A 517 20.37 19.65 -8.31
CA GLY A 517 19.69 20.21 -9.49
C GLY A 517 18.65 21.27 -9.12
N ARG A 518 17.53 21.32 -9.86
CA ARG A 518 16.38 22.20 -9.57
C ARG A 518 15.29 21.43 -8.81
N TYR A 519 14.04 21.58 -9.23
CA TYR A 519 12.86 20.99 -8.58
C TYR A 519 12.82 19.46 -8.70
N GLU A 520 13.47 18.90 -9.72
CA GLU A 520 13.55 17.44 -9.91
C GLU A 520 14.26 16.70 -8.77
N THR A 521 15.15 17.36 -8.02
CA THR A 521 15.82 16.77 -6.85
C THR A 521 14.82 16.36 -5.78
N GLU A 522 13.72 17.10 -5.60
CA GLU A 522 12.68 16.78 -4.61
C GLU A 522 11.96 15.47 -4.94
N ILE A 523 11.94 15.07 -6.22
CA ILE A 523 11.43 13.76 -6.67
C ILE A 523 12.43 12.65 -6.35
N ASP A 524 13.73 12.89 -6.58
CA ASP A 524 14.76 11.91 -6.23
C ASP A 524 14.76 11.63 -4.73
N ILE A 525 14.65 12.69 -3.92
CA ILE A 525 14.49 12.59 -2.46
C ILE A 525 13.27 11.73 -2.13
N LEU A 526 12.11 12.04 -2.72
CA LEU A 526 10.89 11.29 -2.46
C LEU A 526 11.07 9.79 -2.79
N VAL A 527 11.63 9.47 -3.96
CA VAL A 527 11.92 8.08 -4.35
C VAL A 527 12.89 7.39 -3.41
N GLU A 528 13.93 8.08 -2.94
CA GLU A 528 14.89 7.50 -2.01
C GLU A 528 14.26 7.21 -0.64
N VAL A 529 13.42 8.12 -0.14
CA VAL A 529 12.66 7.89 1.09
C VAL A 529 11.76 6.65 0.97
N ILE A 530 11.15 6.46 -0.20
CA ILE A 530 10.29 5.29 -0.44
C ILE A 530 11.11 4.01 -0.45
N LYS A 531 12.27 4.04 -1.12
CA LYS A 531 13.19 2.89 -1.18
C LYS A 531 13.74 2.50 0.19
N GLY A 532 13.95 3.49 1.06
CA GLY A 532 14.38 3.29 2.44
C GLY A 532 13.28 2.79 3.37
N GLU A 533 12.03 2.69 2.90
CA GLU A 533 10.85 2.27 3.67
C GLU A 533 10.60 3.14 4.93
N TRP A 534 11.03 4.39 4.91
CA TRP A 534 10.86 5.34 6.02
C TRP A 534 9.38 5.56 6.36
N ARG A 535 9.09 5.80 7.65
CA ARG A 535 7.73 6.12 8.12
C ARG A 535 7.30 7.49 7.62
N LEU A 536 6.24 7.49 6.82
CA LEU A 536 5.68 8.67 6.18
C LEU A 536 4.51 9.19 7.01
N SER A 537 4.56 10.48 7.37
CA SER A 537 3.45 11.22 7.99
C SER A 537 3.03 12.41 7.12
N GLN A 538 1.79 12.87 7.29
CA GLN A 538 1.24 14.00 6.56
C GLN A 538 0.64 15.01 7.53
N VAL A 539 0.96 16.29 7.34
CA VAL A 539 0.48 17.41 8.17
C VAL A 539 -0.32 18.35 7.28
N GLU A 540 -1.55 18.68 7.64
CA GLU A 540 -2.33 19.66 6.87
C GLU A 540 -1.71 21.06 7.05
N ILE A 541 -1.48 21.75 5.94
CA ILE A 541 -0.98 23.13 5.90
C ILE A 541 -1.90 24.00 5.01
N PRO A 542 -2.03 25.30 5.29
CA PRO A 542 -2.88 26.18 4.50
C PRO A 542 -2.33 26.43 3.10
N THR A 543 -3.23 26.67 2.15
CA THR A 543 -2.89 27.07 0.78
C THR A 543 -2.75 28.59 0.69
N ILE A 544 -1.51 29.10 0.59
CA ILE A 544 -1.22 30.54 0.50
C ILE A 544 -0.68 30.88 -0.88
N TYR A 545 -1.39 31.76 -1.61
CA TYR A 545 -0.94 32.29 -2.90
C TYR A 545 -0.63 33.78 -2.78
N LEU A 546 0.64 34.12 -2.54
CA LEU A 546 1.10 35.51 -2.60
C LEU A 546 1.25 35.95 -4.07
N ASP A 547 0.64 37.08 -4.42
CA ASP A 547 0.72 37.73 -5.74
C ASP A 547 0.56 36.81 -6.97
N LYS A 548 -0.32 35.80 -6.90
CA LYS A 548 -0.54 34.81 -7.97
C LYS A 548 0.75 34.11 -8.47
N ASN A 549 1.74 33.88 -7.60
CA ASN A 549 3.04 33.26 -7.95
C ASN A 549 3.91 34.08 -8.92
N LYS A 550 3.74 35.40 -9.02
CA LYS A 550 4.53 36.25 -9.95
C LYS A 550 6.04 36.15 -9.77
N LYS A 551 6.53 35.79 -8.57
CA LYS A 551 7.95 35.65 -8.23
C LYS A 551 8.48 34.20 -8.33
N SER A 552 7.71 33.27 -8.88
CA SER A 552 8.18 31.89 -9.04
C SER A 552 9.28 31.79 -10.10
N SER A 553 10.43 31.24 -9.71
CA SER A 553 11.53 30.90 -10.62
C SER A 553 11.30 29.58 -11.38
N PHE A 554 10.09 29.02 -11.33
CA PHE A 554 9.69 27.81 -12.02
C PHE A 554 9.42 28.08 -13.50
N LYS A 555 10.10 27.35 -14.39
CA LYS A 555 9.92 27.43 -15.85
C LYS A 555 8.97 26.32 -16.31
N PRO A 556 7.68 26.61 -16.59
CA PRO A 556 6.64 25.58 -16.63
C PRO A 556 6.94 24.40 -17.54
N ILE A 557 7.41 24.64 -18.76
CA ILE A 557 7.66 23.57 -19.73
C ILE A 557 8.95 22.81 -19.39
N LYS A 558 10.06 23.54 -19.20
CA LYS A 558 11.39 22.94 -19.01
C LYS A 558 11.49 22.18 -17.70
N ASP A 559 10.97 22.73 -16.62
CA ASP A 559 11.04 22.10 -15.29
C ASP A 559 10.06 20.91 -15.20
N SER A 560 8.88 20.97 -15.84
CA SER A 560 7.98 19.81 -15.94
C SER A 560 8.60 18.64 -16.70
N ILE A 561 9.29 18.90 -17.82
CA ILE A 561 9.99 17.84 -18.58
C ILE A 561 11.10 17.20 -17.74
N ARG A 562 11.85 18.00 -16.95
CA ARG A 562 12.89 17.49 -16.05
C ARG A 562 12.33 16.60 -14.94
N ILE A 563 11.22 17.03 -14.34
CA ILE A 563 10.50 16.26 -13.32
C ILE A 563 10.01 14.92 -13.90
N ILE A 564 9.34 14.94 -15.05
CA ILE A 564 8.83 13.73 -15.71
C ILE A 564 9.97 12.79 -16.11
N SER A 565 11.06 13.30 -16.69
CA SER A 565 12.23 12.52 -17.05
C SER A 565 12.89 11.86 -15.82
N THR A 566 12.96 12.59 -14.71
CA THR A 566 13.49 12.09 -13.43
C THR A 566 12.60 11.00 -12.83
N LEU A 567 11.27 11.18 -12.88
CA LEU A 567 10.31 10.15 -12.48
C LEU A 567 10.50 8.86 -13.30
N LEU A 568 10.56 8.95 -14.63
CA LEU A 568 10.76 7.78 -15.50
C LEU A 568 12.08 7.07 -15.21
N ARG A 569 13.18 7.84 -15.05
CA ARG A 569 14.48 7.29 -14.66
C ARG A 569 14.40 6.52 -13.34
N ASN A 570 13.75 7.08 -12.33
CA ASN A 570 13.60 6.47 -11.02
C ASN A 570 12.73 5.22 -11.05
N ILE A 571 11.65 5.21 -11.85
CA ILE A 571 10.83 4.02 -12.11
C ILE A 571 11.71 2.91 -12.69
N ILE A 572 12.55 3.22 -13.67
CA ILE A 572 13.47 2.27 -14.29
C ILE A 572 14.47 1.73 -13.25
N ILE A 573 15.10 2.60 -12.46
CA ILE A 573 16.04 2.19 -11.41
C ILE A 573 15.36 1.28 -10.37
N LEU A 574 14.16 1.63 -9.92
CA LEU A 574 13.36 0.83 -9.00
C LEU A 574 13.05 -0.56 -9.57
N TRP A 575 12.68 -0.60 -10.86
CA TRP A 575 12.38 -1.86 -11.56
C TRP A 575 13.61 -2.77 -11.63
N PHE A 576 14.79 -2.23 -11.96
CA PHE A 576 16.04 -3.00 -12.03
C PHE A 576 16.58 -3.40 -10.65
N THR A 577 16.50 -2.52 -9.65
CA THR A 577 16.97 -2.83 -8.27
C THR A 577 16.09 -3.88 -7.58
N LYS A 578 14.76 -3.86 -7.78
CA LYS A 578 13.87 -4.95 -7.36
C LYS A 578 14.20 -6.28 -8.07
N LYS A 579 14.63 -6.25 -9.33
CA LYS A 579 15.05 -7.45 -10.09
C LYS A 579 16.35 -8.07 -9.58
N ILE A 580 17.29 -7.25 -9.09
CA ILE A 580 18.57 -7.73 -8.54
C ILE A 580 18.39 -8.39 -7.17
N LYS A 581 17.50 -7.85 -6.31
CA LYS A 581 17.13 -8.49 -5.02
C LYS A 581 16.38 -9.83 -5.19
N LEU A 582 15.79 -10.09 -6.35
CA LEU A 582 15.11 -11.36 -6.68
C LEU A 582 16.07 -12.42 -7.28
N LYS A 583 17.32 -12.05 -7.58
CA LYS A 583 18.35 -12.95 -8.16
C LYS A 583 19.43 -13.37 -7.17
N LYS A 584 19.40 -12.87 -5.93
CA LYS A 584 20.17 -13.37 -4.79
C LYS A 584 19.20 -14.10 -3.87
#